data_AF-E4YPZ0-F1
#
_entry.id   AF-E4YPZ0-F1
#
_cell.length_a   1.000
_cell.length_b   1.000
_cell.length_c   1.000
_cell.angle_alpha   90.00
_cell.angle_beta   90.00
_cell.angle_gamma   90.00
#
_symmetry.space_group_name_H-M   'P 1'
#
loop_
_entity.id
_entity.type
_entity.pdbx_description
1 polymer ?
#
loop_
_entity_poly.entity_id
_entity_poly.type
_entity_poly.pdbx_seq_one_letter_code
_entity_poly.pdbx_strand_id
1 'polypeptide(L)'
;MRFSRSISLLFSSSFSNSEEICQDFDLADECQANAALEFMNCGSACDDSICEEKCLVDYRHELDSCPCGRDCPTGCQNCFHPICKDKNYFFVIGNYGEFRKENFIISTSGELVENREIAVPGNKKGYLHQVGHALLNDELFVFGGYYDSYKAAVLEGCAFRELHQRLIYDYSIGNNVQELGGEVFICFNSQYSDASKICQVFDGSSFRVHRSETSFTHQSGCLANYQGNLLAIGSYYSGDRSKVELLSKEIWKEQEQHPKQMALFGCLTIGDEKVITIGGFNVITNKPYDDIFAFENSSWRSAGKLLTPQFYSTVYAFGGELFSVLGGKSPYNIERLEMDSGNGNVTENTVIYSDFRLDAPIVFYVDLDFCAN
;
A
#
# COMPACT_ATOMS: atom_id res chain seq x y z
N MET A 1 -64.54 10.01 43.83
CA MET A 1 -65.14 10.50 42.58
C MET A 1 -64.13 10.22 41.46
N ARG A 2 -64.26 9.10 40.71
CA ARG A 2 -64.59 9.05 39.25
C ARG A 2 -64.20 10.33 38.49
N PHE A 3 -63.36 10.30 37.46
CA PHE A 3 -63.60 9.61 36.19
C PHE A 3 -62.34 9.06 35.49
N SER A 4 -62.57 7.92 34.81
CA SER A 4 -61.74 7.27 33.80
C SER A 4 -61.78 8.04 32.46
N ARG A 5 -60.70 7.97 31.68
CA ARG A 5 -60.76 7.86 30.21
C ARG A 5 -59.45 7.26 29.65
N SER A 6 -59.58 6.06 29.09
CA SER A 6 -58.65 5.46 28.14
C SER A 6 -58.58 6.29 26.85
N ILE A 7 -57.39 6.45 26.28
CA ILE A 7 -57.17 6.70 24.85
C ILE A 7 -56.01 5.81 24.41
N SER A 8 -56.35 4.85 23.54
CA SER A 8 -55.42 4.05 22.76
C SER A 8 -55.01 4.81 21.50
N LEU A 9 -53.80 4.49 21.01
CA LEU A 9 -53.26 4.67 19.66
C LEU A 9 -52.97 6.12 19.22
N LEU A 10 -51.69 6.39 18.95
CA LEU A 10 -51.14 6.36 17.58
C LEU A 10 -49.61 6.38 17.67
N PHE A 11 -48.97 5.26 17.33
CA PHE A 11 -47.62 5.27 16.77
C PHE A 11 -47.73 6.01 15.43
N SER A 12 -47.30 7.26 15.38
CA SER A 12 -47.01 7.94 14.12
C SER A 12 -45.50 7.85 13.90
N SER A 13 -45.13 6.84 13.13
CA SER A 13 -43.90 6.76 12.38
C SER A 13 -43.60 8.09 11.70
N SER A 14 -42.54 8.76 12.14
CA SER A 14 -41.78 9.67 11.30
C SER A 14 -40.57 8.88 10.78
N PHE A 15 -40.85 7.93 9.87
CA PHE A 15 -39.81 7.42 8.98
C PHE A 15 -39.53 8.54 7.97
N SER A 16 -38.53 9.37 8.27
CA SER A 16 -37.95 10.30 7.31
C SER A 16 -36.62 9.73 6.82
N ASN A 17 -36.65 9.05 5.67
CA ASN A 17 -35.55 8.84 4.72
C ASN A 17 -34.10 8.76 5.24
N SER A 18 -33.83 8.00 6.31
CA SER A 18 -32.46 7.71 6.77
C SER A 18 -32.09 6.23 6.73
N GLU A 19 -33.02 5.35 6.34
CA GLU A 19 -32.77 3.90 6.21
C GLU A 19 -31.97 3.52 4.95
N GLU A 20 -31.49 4.49 4.17
CA GLU A 20 -30.78 4.25 2.91
C GLU A 20 -29.28 4.63 2.95
N ILE A 21 -28.73 5.01 4.12
CA ILE A 21 -27.39 5.65 4.18
C ILE A 21 -26.25 4.68 4.53
N CYS A 22 -26.51 3.62 5.31
CA CYS A 22 -25.47 2.67 5.68
C CYS A 22 -25.88 1.23 5.38
N GLN A 23 -25.04 0.47 4.69
CA GLN A 23 -25.37 -0.89 4.24
C GLN A 23 -24.94 -1.97 5.25
N ASP A 24 -24.21 -1.58 6.31
CA ASP A 24 -23.51 -2.48 7.23
C ASP A 24 -24.03 -2.39 8.67
N PHE A 25 -25.34 -2.22 8.85
CA PHE A 25 -25.96 -2.08 10.18
C PHE A 25 -25.65 -3.24 11.12
N ASP A 26 -25.63 -4.49 10.63
CA ASP A 26 -25.31 -5.65 11.45
C ASP A 26 -23.88 -5.57 12.02
N LEU A 27 -22.91 -5.10 11.21
CA LEU A 27 -21.53 -4.89 11.65
C LEU A 27 -21.40 -3.66 12.54
N ALA A 28 -22.19 -2.62 12.29
CA ALA A 28 -22.26 -1.46 13.17
C ALA A 28 -22.72 -1.85 14.58
N ASP A 29 -23.80 -2.66 14.68
CA ASP A 29 -24.33 -3.14 15.95
C ASP A 29 -23.31 -4.01 16.70
N GLU A 30 -22.62 -4.92 16.01
CA GLU A 30 -21.54 -5.72 16.60
C GLU A 30 -20.38 -4.85 17.10
N CYS A 31 -19.95 -3.89 16.29
CA CYS A 31 -18.88 -2.96 16.64
C CYS A 31 -19.22 -2.14 17.89
N GLN A 32 -20.42 -1.55 17.93
CA GLN A 32 -20.88 -0.75 19.07
C GLN A 32 -21.01 -1.60 20.34
N ALA A 33 -21.42 -2.86 20.22
CA ALA A 33 -21.49 -3.79 21.34
C ALA A 33 -20.09 -4.12 21.89
N ASN A 34 -19.11 -4.36 21.02
CA ASN A 34 -17.72 -4.60 21.42
C ASN A 34 -17.10 -3.36 22.08
N ALA A 35 -17.30 -2.17 21.50
CA ALA A 35 -16.85 -0.91 22.08
C ALA A 35 -17.44 -0.68 23.49
N ALA A 36 -18.71 -1.01 23.70
CA ALA A 36 -19.35 -0.91 25.01
C ALA A 36 -18.74 -1.90 26.03
N LEU A 37 -18.39 -3.11 25.61
CA LEU A 37 -17.69 -4.09 26.45
C LEU A 37 -16.30 -3.62 26.84
N GLU A 38 -15.52 -3.09 25.89
CA GLU A 38 -14.19 -2.55 26.16
C GLU A 38 -14.23 -1.35 27.10
N PHE A 39 -15.19 -0.44 26.92
CA PHE A 39 -15.40 0.68 27.82
C PHE A 39 -15.71 0.23 29.25
N MET A 40 -16.59 -0.77 29.44
CA MET A 40 -16.89 -1.32 30.76
C MET A 40 -15.65 -1.96 31.40
N ASN A 41 -14.86 -2.71 30.63
CA ASN A 41 -13.62 -3.32 31.12
C ASN A 41 -12.60 -2.26 31.51
N CYS A 42 -12.41 -1.22 30.69
CA CYS A 42 -11.53 -0.09 30.95
C CYS A 42 -11.92 0.63 32.24
N GLY A 43 -13.20 1.00 32.38
CA GLY A 43 -13.73 1.66 33.58
C GLY A 43 -13.57 0.81 34.84
N SER A 44 -13.73 -0.52 34.76
CA SER A 44 -13.52 -1.43 35.89
C SER A 44 -12.07 -1.52 36.36
N ALA A 45 -11.12 -1.16 35.49
CA ALA A 45 -9.68 -1.17 35.76
C ALA A 45 -9.12 0.21 36.18
N CYS A 46 -9.95 1.24 36.24
CA CYS A 46 -9.53 2.60 36.58
C CYS A 46 -9.53 2.88 38.08
N ASP A 47 -8.47 3.53 38.55
CA ASP A 47 -8.28 3.93 39.95
C ASP A 47 -8.50 5.44 40.19
N ASP A 48 -8.66 6.24 39.13
CA ASP A 48 -8.86 7.68 39.21
C ASP A 48 -9.72 8.24 38.07
N SER A 49 -10.14 9.50 38.22
CA SER A 49 -11.00 10.19 37.26
C SER A 49 -10.32 10.49 35.92
N ILE A 50 -8.99 10.55 35.87
CA ILE A 50 -8.23 10.82 34.63
C ILE A 50 -8.26 9.57 33.75
N CYS A 51 -8.13 8.39 34.37
CA CYS A 51 -8.31 7.10 33.71
C CYS A 51 -9.73 6.95 33.17
N GLU A 52 -10.76 7.25 33.97
CA GLU A 52 -12.16 7.17 33.52
C GLU A 52 -12.45 8.10 32.33
N GLU A 53 -11.90 9.31 32.34
CA GLU A 53 -12.02 10.25 31.22
C GLU A 53 -11.35 9.71 29.95
N LYS A 54 -10.15 9.11 30.08
CA LYS A 54 -9.47 8.45 28.96
C LYS A 54 -10.31 7.31 28.38
N CYS A 55 -10.88 6.43 29.21
CA CYS A 55 -11.77 5.36 28.74
C CYS A 55 -12.96 5.91 27.94
N LEU A 56 -13.55 7.03 28.38
CA LEU A 56 -14.68 7.66 27.69
C LEU A 56 -14.26 8.25 26.34
N VAL A 57 -13.05 8.83 26.25
CA VAL A 57 -12.49 9.34 25.00
C VAL A 57 -12.25 8.19 24.02
N ASP A 58 -11.59 7.12 24.47
CA ASP A 58 -11.28 5.94 23.65
C ASP A 58 -12.59 5.28 23.15
N TYR A 59 -13.60 5.14 24.02
CA TYR A 59 -14.92 4.62 23.64
C TYR A 59 -15.61 5.46 22.55
N ARG A 60 -15.57 6.79 22.66
CA ARG A 60 -16.16 7.66 21.63
C ARG A 60 -15.44 7.55 20.30
N HIS A 61 -14.11 7.47 20.35
CA HIS A 61 -13.30 7.26 19.16
C HIS A 61 -13.68 5.95 18.47
N GLU A 62 -13.88 4.87 19.23
CA GLU A 62 -14.31 3.58 18.68
C GLU A 62 -15.72 3.64 18.07
N LEU A 63 -16.67 4.31 18.73
CA LEU A 63 -18.00 4.52 18.14
C LEU A 63 -17.97 5.34 16.85
N ASP A 64 -17.07 6.33 16.78
CA ASP A 64 -16.90 7.16 15.60
C ASP A 64 -16.31 6.34 14.43
N SER A 65 -15.39 5.40 14.71
CA SER A 65 -14.72 4.54 13.72
C SER A 65 -15.55 3.31 13.29
N CYS A 66 -16.56 2.91 14.06
CA CYS A 66 -17.47 1.83 13.68
C CYS A 66 -18.14 2.09 12.31
N PRO A 67 -18.50 1.03 11.55
CA PRO A 67 -19.36 1.15 10.38
C PRO A 67 -20.65 1.91 10.74
N CYS A 68 -21.14 2.74 9.83
CA CYS A 68 -22.26 3.66 10.06
C CYS A 68 -21.99 4.76 11.13
N GLY A 69 -20.78 4.79 11.70
CA GLY A 69 -20.30 5.83 12.61
C GLY A 69 -19.92 7.10 11.87
N ARG A 70 -19.37 8.08 12.61
CA ARG A 70 -19.01 9.38 12.04
C ARG A 70 -17.93 9.27 10.97
N ASP A 71 -16.95 8.40 11.18
CA ASP A 71 -15.77 8.27 10.33
C ASP A 71 -16.02 7.25 9.20
N CYS A 72 -17.08 6.43 9.32
CA CYS A 72 -17.52 5.46 8.31
C CYS A 72 -19.04 5.54 8.02
N PRO A 73 -19.55 6.68 7.51
CA PRO A 73 -20.99 6.94 7.43
C PRO A 73 -21.75 6.00 6.47
N THR A 74 -21.07 5.43 5.49
CA THR A 74 -21.65 4.52 4.48
C THR A 74 -21.50 3.04 4.81
N GLY A 75 -20.93 2.71 5.97
CA GLY A 75 -20.65 1.33 6.38
C GLY A 75 -19.19 0.97 6.16
N CYS A 76 -18.92 -0.26 5.73
CA CYS A 76 -17.58 -0.80 5.62
C CYS A 76 -16.86 -0.43 4.31
N GLN A 77 -17.58 0.07 3.31
CA GLN A 77 -16.95 0.53 2.07
C GLN A 77 -15.99 1.69 2.38
N ASN A 78 -14.70 1.50 2.07
CA ASN A 78 -13.63 2.48 2.36
C ASN A 78 -13.51 2.83 3.86
N CYS A 79 -14.00 1.97 4.74
CA CYS A 79 -13.93 2.18 6.18
C CYS A 79 -12.70 1.49 6.78
N PHE A 80 -11.93 2.27 7.53
CA PHE A 80 -10.72 1.82 8.20
C PHE A 80 -11.05 1.28 9.60
N HIS A 81 -11.86 0.23 9.65
CA HIS A 81 -12.22 -0.45 10.89
C HIS A 81 -11.88 -1.95 10.81
N PRO A 82 -11.32 -2.57 11.87
CA PRO A 82 -10.97 -4.00 11.87
C PRO A 82 -12.13 -4.93 11.49
N ILE A 83 -13.36 -4.57 11.84
CA ILE A 83 -14.57 -5.35 11.50
C ILE A 83 -14.88 -5.36 10.00
N CYS A 84 -14.32 -4.41 9.23
CA CYS A 84 -14.52 -4.28 7.80
C CYS A 84 -13.47 -5.01 6.96
N LYS A 85 -12.57 -5.79 7.57
CA LYS A 85 -11.46 -6.45 6.86
C LYS A 85 -11.93 -7.34 5.70
N ASP A 86 -13.09 -7.98 5.82
CA ASP A 86 -13.69 -8.82 4.78
C ASP A 86 -14.37 -8.05 3.64
N LYS A 87 -14.50 -6.72 3.79
CA LYS A 87 -15.18 -5.81 2.84
C LYS A 87 -14.25 -4.78 2.19
N ASN A 88 -12.96 -4.88 2.45
CA ASN A 88 -11.91 -4.07 1.84
C ASN A 88 -11.02 -4.96 0.99
N TYR A 89 -10.68 -4.54 -0.22
CA TYR A 89 -10.05 -5.41 -1.21
C TYR A 89 -8.81 -4.82 -1.86
N PHE A 90 -7.86 -5.69 -2.18
CA PHE A 90 -6.74 -5.39 -3.06
C PHE A 90 -6.92 -6.09 -4.39
N PHE A 91 -6.53 -5.39 -5.46
CA PHE A 91 -6.29 -6.03 -6.73
C PHE A 91 -4.81 -6.33 -6.86
N VAL A 92 -4.47 -7.62 -6.89
CA VAL A 92 -3.13 -8.09 -7.21
C VAL A 92 -3.08 -8.44 -8.69
N ILE A 93 -2.22 -7.76 -9.44
CA ILE A 93 -2.07 -7.93 -10.89
C ILE A 93 -0.60 -8.17 -11.22
N GLY A 94 -0.30 -9.13 -12.08
CA GLY A 94 1.06 -9.21 -12.61
C GLY A 94 1.34 -10.40 -13.51
N ASN A 95 2.63 -10.54 -13.79
CA ASN A 95 3.18 -11.66 -14.52
C ASN A 95 4.31 -12.34 -13.74
N TYR A 96 4.39 -13.66 -13.86
CA TYR A 96 5.62 -14.40 -13.60
C TYR A 96 6.23 -14.86 -14.93
N GLY A 97 7.34 -14.23 -15.31
CA GLY A 97 7.92 -14.38 -16.63
C GLY A 97 6.95 -14.04 -17.77
N GLU A 98 7.00 -14.81 -18.85
CA GLU A 98 6.25 -14.52 -20.09
C GLU A 98 4.78 -14.95 -20.08
N PHE A 99 4.48 -16.05 -19.38
CA PHE A 99 3.27 -16.83 -19.66
C PHE A 99 2.28 -16.85 -18.51
N ARG A 100 2.75 -16.78 -17.27
CA ARG A 100 1.88 -16.88 -16.11
C ARG A 100 1.38 -15.49 -15.76
N LYS A 101 0.07 -15.30 -15.84
CA LYS A 101 -0.65 -14.12 -15.36
C LYS A 101 -1.33 -14.51 -14.06
N GLU A 102 -1.25 -13.66 -13.06
CA GLU A 102 -2.06 -13.80 -11.85
C GLU A 102 -2.72 -12.45 -11.62
N ASN A 103 -4.06 -12.47 -11.62
CA ASN A 103 -4.90 -11.30 -11.49
C ASN A 103 -6.06 -11.71 -10.60
N PHE A 104 -6.11 -11.22 -9.37
CA PHE A 104 -7.14 -11.63 -8.43
C PHE A 104 -7.48 -10.52 -7.43
N ILE A 105 -8.72 -10.57 -6.96
CA ILE A 105 -9.22 -9.77 -5.84
C ILE A 105 -9.05 -10.59 -4.57
N ILE A 106 -8.47 -9.97 -3.55
CA ILE A 106 -8.32 -10.55 -2.22
C ILE A 106 -8.75 -9.53 -1.17
N SER A 107 -9.46 -9.99 -0.15
CA SER A 107 -9.81 -9.14 0.99
C SER A 107 -8.59 -8.83 1.87
N THR A 108 -8.65 -7.77 2.67
CA THR A 108 -7.62 -7.46 3.67
C THR A 108 -7.53 -8.52 4.80
N SER A 109 -8.52 -9.41 4.91
CA SER A 109 -8.47 -10.57 5.80
C SER A 109 -7.72 -11.78 5.20
N GLY A 110 -7.51 -11.81 3.87
CA GLY A 110 -6.84 -12.91 3.18
C GLY A 110 -7.75 -13.83 2.37
N GLU A 111 -9.05 -13.55 2.31
CA GLU A 111 -9.98 -14.34 1.51
C GLU A 111 -9.79 -14.01 0.03
N LEU A 112 -9.37 -15.01 -0.75
CA LEU A 112 -9.42 -14.93 -2.20
C LEU A 112 -10.89 -14.83 -2.62
N VAL A 113 -11.27 -13.69 -3.19
CA VAL A 113 -12.65 -13.46 -3.62
C VAL A 113 -12.85 -14.10 -4.99
N GLU A 114 -12.08 -13.68 -5.99
CA GLU A 114 -12.13 -14.24 -7.34
C GLU A 114 -10.96 -13.82 -8.22
N ASN A 115 -10.75 -14.57 -9.31
CA ASN A 115 -9.81 -14.21 -10.36
C ASN A 115 -10.45 -13.20 -11.33
N ARG A 116 -9.64 -12.26 -11.82
CA ARG A 116 -10.06 -11.18 -12.72
C ARG A 116 -9.32 -11.28 -14.05
N GLU A 117 -9.99 -10.93 -15.15
CA GLU A 117 -9.32 -10.81 -16.44
C GLU A 117 -8.91 -9.36 -16.71
N ILE A 118 -7.66 -9.17 -17.13
CA ILE A 118 -7.16 -7.87 -17.60
C ILE A 118 -6.65 -8.04 -19.04
N ALA A 119 -7.23 -7.26 -19.93
CA ALA A 119 -6.81 -7.21 -21.32
C ALA A 119 -5.50 -6.42 -21.45
N VAL A 120 -4.58 -6.94 -22.26
CA VAL A 120 -3.31 -6.26 -22.57
C VAL A 120 -3.16 -6.08 -24.08
N PRO A 121 -2.57 -4.97 -24.56
CA PRO A 121 -2.42 -4.70 -25.99
C PRO A 121 -1.69 -5.82 -26.73
N GLY A 122 -2.32 -6.29 -27.82
CA GLY A 122 -1.72 -7.24 -28.76
C GLY A 122 -1.41 -8.63 -28.19
N ASN A 123 -1.99 -9.03 -27.05
CA ASN A 123 -1.68 -10.28 -26.36
C ASN A 123 -0.17 -10.48 -26.13
N LYS A 124 0.56 -9.38 -25.91
CA LYS A 124 2.01 -9.40 -25.67
C LYS A 124 2.33 -10.24 -24.43
N LYS A 125 3.23 -11.20 -24.60
CA LYS A 125 3.74 -12.05 -23.51
C LYS A 125 4.51 -11.21 -22.50
N GLY A 126 4.38 -11.53 -21.21
CA GLY A 126 5.07 -10.83 -20.12
C GLY A 126 4.79 -9.33 -20.07
N TYR A 127 3.62 -8.87 -20.53
CA TYR A 127 3.31 -7.45 -20.65
C TYR A 127 3.46 -6.69 -19.33
N LEU A 128 3.14 -7.31 -18.19
CA LEU A 128 3.28 -6.70 -16.86
C LEU A 128 4.51 -7.19 -16.10
N HIS A 129 5.43 -7.90 -16.75
CA HIS A 129 6.62 -8.43 -16.09
C HIS A 129 7.61 -7.32 -15.73
N GLN A 130 7.81 -7.12 -14.42
CA GLN A 130 8.71 -6.12 -13.83
C GLN A 130 8.44 -4.69 -14.27
N VAL A 131 7.17 -4.32 -14.45
CA VAL A 131 6.77 -2.93 -14.74
C VAL A 131 6.82 -2.09 -13.47
N GLY A 132 7.19 -0.81 -13.60
CA GLY A 132 6.96 0.15 -12.53
C GLY A 132 5.51 0.61 -12.58
N HIS A 133 4.92 0.94 -11.43
CA HIS A 133 3.54 1.38 -11.36
C HIS A 133 3.36 2.53 -10.37
N ALA A 134 2.35 3.35 -10.62
CA ALA A 134 1.90 4.40 -9.71
C ALA A 134 0.42 4.71 -9.98
N LEU A 135 -0.27 5.15 -8.92
CA LEU A 135 -1.56 5.82 -9.07
C LEU A 135 -1.29 7.30 -9.31
N LEU A 136 -1.92 7.87 -10.34
CA LEU A 136 -1.89 9.31 -10.61
C LEU A 136 -3.32 9.76 -10.90
N ASN A 137 -3.85 10.67 -10.09
CA ASN A 137 -5.27 11.07 -10.14
C ASN A 137 -6.23 9.87 -10.10
N ASP A 138 -5.96 8.93 -9.19
CA ASP A 138 -6.71 7.67 -9.01
C ASP A 138 -6.70 6.71 -10.21
N GLU A 139 -5.91 6.98 -11.24
CA GLU A 139 -5.71 6.08 -12.37
C GLU A 139 -4.40 5.31 -12.22
N LEU A 140 -4.44 4.00 -12.48
CA LEU A 140 -3.25 3.15 -12.45
C LEU A 140 -2.46 3.28 -13.75
N PHE A 141 -1.24 3.79 -13.64
CA PHE A 141 -0.26 3.80 -14.73
C PHE A 141 0.82 2.74 -14.53
N VAL A 142 1.30 2.18 -15.64
CA VAL A 142 2.45 1.29 -15.68
C VAL A 142 3.51 1.81 -16.65
N PHE A 143 4.79 1.65 -16.28
CA PHE A 143 5.93 2.21 -16.98
C PHE A 143 7.04 1.17 -17.16
N GLY A 144 7.61 1.13 -18.36
CA GLY A 144 8.73 0.25 -18.71
C GLY A 144 8.44 -1.23 -18.45
N GLY A 145 9.46 -2.00 -18.13
CA GLY A 145 9.40 -3.44 -17.85
C GLY A 145 10.26 -4.27 -18.80
N TYR A 146 10.43 -5.54 -18.47
CA TYR A 146 11.47 -6.39 -19.09
C TYR A 146 11.30 -6.55 -20.63
N TYR A 147 10.06 -6.70 -21.09
CA TYR A 147 9.76 -6.96 -22.52
C TYR A 147 9.55 -5.71 -23.36
N ASP A 148 9.28 -4.57 -22.71
CA ASP A 148 9.13 -3.28 -23.38
C ASP A 148 9.51 -2.18 -22.40
N SER A 149 10.79 -1.82 -22.42
CA SER A 149 11.39 -0.89 -21.46
C SER A 149 11.02 0.58 -21.70
N TYR A 150 10.26 0.88 -22.76
CA TYR A 150 9.86 2.25 -23.12
C TYR A 150 8.35 2.49 -23.01
N LYS A 151 7.55 1.47 -22.66
CA LYS A 151 6.08 1.63 -22.64
C LYS A 151 5.61 2.50 -21.48
N ALA A 152 4.57 3.27 -21.75
CA ALA A 152 3.68 3.80 -20.73
C ALA A 152 2.25 3.36 -21.09
N ALA A 153 1.50 2.90 -20.11
CA ALA A 153 0.11 2.52 -20.29
C ALA A 153 -0.71 2.86 -19.05
N VAL A 154 -2.00 3.05 -19.25
CA VAL A 154 -2.98 3.29 -18.18
C VAL A 154 -3.99 2.15 -18.17
N LEU A 155 -4.44 1.74 -16.98
CA LEU A 155 -5.55 0.80 -16.84
C LEU A 155 -6.87 1.57 -17.00
N GLU A 156 -7.59 1.32 -18.09
CA GLU A 156 -8.91 1.90 -18.35
C GLU A 156 -9.96 0.80 -18.35
N GLY A 157 -10.88 0.88 -17.38
CA GLY A 157 -11.74 -0.26 -17.05
C GLY A 157 -10.87 -1.48 -16.72
N CYS A 158 -10.92 -2.49 -17.59
CA CYS A 158 -10.20 -3.77 -17.40
C CYS A 158 -9.20 -4.05 -18.52
N ALA A 159 -8.74 -2.99 -19.18
CA ALA A 159 -7.79 -3.08 -20.27
C ALA A 159 -6.67 -2.06 -20.10
N PHE A 160 -5.42 -2.51 -20.24
CA PHE A 160 -4.32 -1.58 -20.40
C PHE A 160 -4.36 -0.94 -21.78
N ARG A 161 -4.37 0.39 -21.82
CA ARG A 161 -4.23 1.19 -23.04
C ARG A 161 -2.83 1.81 -23.08
N GLU A 162 -2.06 1.49 -24.10
CA GLU A 162 -0.76 2.15 -24.34
C GLU A 162 -0.98 3.64 -24.62
N LEU A 163 -0.15 4.48 -23.99
CA LEU A 163 -0.09 5.90 -24.29
C LEU A 163 0.65 6.11 -25.61
N HIS A 164 0.35 7.22 -26.29
CA HIS A 164 1.07 7.60 -27.49
C HIS A 164 2.52 8.01 -27.17
N GLN A 165 2.70 8.72 -26.06
CA GLN A 165 4.01 9.09 -25.53
C GLN A 165 4.67 7.87 -24.88
N ARG A 166 5.98 7.74 -25.09
CA ARG A 166 6.82 6.69 -24.52
C ARG A 166 7.84 7.33 -23.58
N LEU A 167 8.42 6.51 -22.71
CA LEU A 167 9.50 6.95 -21.83
C LEU A 167 10.65 7.50 -22.70
N ILE A 168 11.37 8.49 -22.18
CA ILE A 168 12.55 9.10 -22.83
C ILE A 168 13.73 8.13 -22.76
N TYR A 169 13.89 7.50 -21.59
CA TYR A 169 14.92 6.51 -21.33
C TYR A 169 14.29 5.15 -21.06
N ASP A 170 15.02 4.09 -21.42
CA ASP A 170 14.59 2.74 -21.09
C ASP A 170 14.49 2.55 -19.58
N TYR A 171 13.56 1.70 -19.18
CA TYR A 171 13.30 1.35 -17.80
C TYR A 171 12.90 -0.13 -17.77
N SER A 172 13.86 -1.02 -17.53
CA SER A 172 13.67 -2.47 -17.71
C SER A 172 13.27 -3.21 -16.43
N ILE A 173 13.44 -2.59 -15.26
CA ILE A 173 13.15 -3.18 -13.95
C ILE A 173 12.41 -2.16 -13.07
N GLY A 174 11.14 -2.46 -12.78
CA GLY A 174 10.13 -1.55 -12.25
C GLY A 174 10.11 -1.20 -10.76
N ASN A 175 11.26 -0.99 -10.10
CA ASN A 175 11.28 -0.82 -8.62
C ASN A 175 11.34 0.64 -8.12
N ASN A 176 11.62 1.59 -9.00
CA ASN A 176 11.91 3.00 -8.67
C ASN A 176 10.90 3.95 -9.34
N VAL A 177 9.63 3.79 -9.00
CA VAL A 177 8.54 4.66 -9.46
C VAL A 177 7.82 5.21 -8.24
N GLN A 178 7.62 6.53 -8.18
CA GLN A 178 6.94 7.21 -7.08
C GLN A 178 6.10 8.36 -7.62
N GLU A 179 4.82 8.43 -7.23
CA GLU A 179 4.01 9.63 -7.40
C GLU A 179 4.36 10.66 -6.32
N LEU A 180 4.53 11.92 -6.72
CA LEU A 180 4.76 13.02 -5.81
C LEU A 180 4.23 14.32 -6.41
N GLY A 181 3.21 14.90 -5.77
CA GLY A 181 2.74 16.23 -6.09
C GLY A 181 2.02 16.35 -7.44
N GLY A 182 1.32 15.30 -7.88
CA GLY A 182 0.62 15.23 -9.16
C GLY A 182 1.52 14.86 -10.33
N GLU A 183 2.72 14.34 -10.08
CA GLU A 183 3.65 13.86 -11.09
C GLU A 183 4.23 12.50 -10.70
N VAL A 184 4.55 11.65 -11.68
CA VAL A 184 5.18 10.35 -11.44
C VAL A 184 6.65 10.40 -11.83
N PHE A 185 7.52 10.11 -10.87
CA PHE A 185 8.96 10.02 -11.06
C PHE A 185 9.35 8.57 -11.36
N ILE A 186 10.06 8.37 -12.46
CA ILE A 186 10.58 7.08 -12.90
C ILE A 186 12.10 7.21 -12.98
N CYS A 187 12.82 6.57 -12.06
CA CYS A 187 14.24 6.85 -11.83
C CYS A 187 15.15 5.63 -11.97
N PHE A 188 16.42 5.89 -12.26
CA PHE A 188 17.54 4.95 -12.09
C PHE A 188 17.41 3.67 -12.93
N ASN A 189 17.72 3.79 -14.21
CA ASN A 189 17.88 2.62 -15.08
C ASN A 189 19.26 1.95 -14.90
N SER A 190 19.58 0.97 -15.75
CA SER A 190 20.88 0.32 -15.93
C SER A 190 22.05 1.24 -15.65
N GLN A 191 23.01 0.82 -14.80
CA GLN A 191 24.22 1.62 -14.51
C GLN A 191 25.05 1.99 -15.76
N TYR A 192 24.84 1.28 -16.86
CA TYR A 192 25.51 1.51 -18.14
C TYR A 192 24.78 2.51 -19.03
N SER A 193 23.64 3.02 -18.58
CA SER A 193 22.85 4.04 -19.24
C SER A 193 23.17 5.41 -18.65
N ASP A 194 23.10 6.45 -19.49
CA ASP A 194 23.09 7.85 -19.06
C ASP A 194 21.92 8.13 -18.09
N ALA A 195 20.91 7.25 -18.04
CA ALA A 195 19.76 7.31 -17.14
C ALA A 195 19.96 6.67 -15.76
N SER A 196 21.17 6.23 -15.41
CA SER A 196 21.44 5.48 -14.17
C SER A 196 21.31 6.26 -12.86
N LYS A 197 21.33 7.60 -12.95
CA LYS A 197 21.37 8.54 -11.81
C LYS A 197 20.32 9.66 -11.91
N ILE A 198 19.43 9.57 -12.88
CA ILE A 198 18.41 10.60 -13.13
C ILE A 198 17.02 9.99 -13.07
N CYS A 199 16.04 10.89 -13.01
CA CYS A 199 14.63 10.59 -13.15
C CYS A 199 14.10 11.15 -14.47
N GLN A 200 13.14 10.47 -15.06
CA GLN A 200 12.18 11.07 -15.97
C GLN A 200 10.84 11.22 -15.24
N VAL A 201 10.12 12.28 -15.56
CA VAL A 201 8.89 12.67 -14.86
C VAL A 201 7.74 12.66 -15.85
N PHE A 202 6.63 12.07 -15.43
CA PHE A 202 5.36 12.02 -16.16
C PHE A 202 4.32 12.90 -15.47
N ASP A 203 3.74 13.83 -16.21
CA ASP A 203 2.73 14.78 -15.71
C ASP A 203 1.27 14.34 -15.98
N GLY A 204 1.06 13.09 -16.40
CA GLY A 204 -0.23 12.59 -16.88
C GLY A 204 -0.40 12.65 -18.41
N SER A 205 0.45 13.42 -19.11
CA SER A 205 0.34 13.64 -20.56
C SER A 205 1.66 13.56 -21.32
N SER A 206 2.76 13.95 -20.68
CA SER A 206 4.07 14.13 -21.31
C SER A 206 5.20 13.69 -20.39
N PHE A 207 6.36 13.40 -20.99
CA PHE A 207 7.57 13.05 -20.26
C PHE A 207 8.60 14.16 -20.36
N ARG A 208 9.31 14.41 -19.25
CA ARG A 208 10.47 15.30 -19.19
C ARG A 208 11.60 14.67 -18.37
N VAL A 209 12.83 15.09 -18.60
CA VAL A 209 13.97 14.66 -17.78
C VAL A 209 14.09 15.57 -16.55
N HIS A 210 14.21 14.98 -15.37
CA HIS A 210 14.57 15.69 -14.15
C HIS A 210 16.07 16.00 -14.17
N ARG A 211 16.46 17.25 -13.87
CA ARG A 211 17.83 17.71 -14.08
C ARG A 211 18.81 17.30 -12.99
N SER A 212 18.29 17.00 -11.80
CA SER A 212 19.12 16.64 -10.65
C SER A 212 19.56 15.18 -10.74
N GLU A 213 20.86 14.96 -10.62
CA GLU A 213 21.46 13.62 -10.63
C GLU A 213 21.85 13.19 -9.22
N THR A 214 21.65 11.91 -8.91
CA THR A 214 22.16 11.28 -7.69
C THR A 214 23.66 11.08 -7.76
N SER A 215 24.33 10.98 -6.61
CA SER A 215 25.74 10.62 -6.55
C SER A 215 25.93 9.13 -6.84
N PHE A 216 24.98 8.32 -6.39
CA PHE A 216 24.98 6.86 -6.47
C PHE A 216 23.88 6.37 -7.41
N THR A 217 24.07 5.20 -8.02
CA THR A 217 22.94 4.58 -8.73
C THR A 217 22.03 3.89 -7.72
N HIS A 218 20.72 4.07 -7.89
CA HIS A 218 19.71 3.42 -7.08
C HIS A 218 18.89 2.39 -7.87
N GLN A 219 19.45 1.83 -8.96
CA GLN A 219 18.73 0.84 -9.75
C GLN A 219 18.35 -0.36 -8.87
N SER A 220 17.09 -0.77 -8.97
CA SER A 220 16.54 -1.87 -8.18
C SER A 220 16.61 -1.63 -6.67
N GLY A 221 16.73 -0.37 -6.26
CA GLY A 221 16.48 0.10 -4.91
C GLY A 221 15.00 0.40 -4.73
N CYS A 222 14.75 1.49 -4.03
CA CYS A 222 13.43 2.04 -3.75
C CYS A 222 13.44 3.56 -3.96
N LEU A 223 12.31 4.10 -4.40
CA LEU A 223 12.01 5.53 -4.38
C LEU A 223 10.77 5.74 -3.50
N ALA A 224 10.87 6.59 -2.48
CA ALA A 224 9.77 6.87 -1.55
C ALA A 224 9.52 8.37 -1.40
N ASN A 225 8.29 8.74 -1.03
CA ASN A 225 7.98 10.09 -0.56
C ASN A 225 8.44 10.24 0.91
N TYR A 226 9.27 11.22 1.21
CA TYR A 226 9.66 11.56 2.57
C TYR A 226 9.56 13.07 2.76
N GLN A 227 8.57 13.49 3.54
CA GLN A 227 8.28 14.89 3.86
C GLN A 227 8.09 15.74 2.60
N GLY A 228 7.37 15.20 1.61
CA GLY A 228 7.12 15.86 0.32
C GLY A 228 8.35 15.91 -0.60
N ASN A 229 9.37 15.12 -0.34
CA ASN A 229 10.61 15.03 -1.13
C ASN A 229 10.87 13.57 -1.54
N LEU A 230 11.67 13.34 -2.58
CA LEU A 230 12.04 11.99 -2.99
C LEU A 230 13.22 11.45 -2.19
N LEU A 231 13.05 10.28 -1.60
CA LEU A 231 14.10 9.52 -0.92
C LEU A 231 14.45 8.29 -1.77
N ALA A 232 15.68 8.26 -2.30
CA ALA A 232 16.22 7.12 -3.04
C ALA A 232 17.03 6.23 -2.09
N ILE A 233 16.77 4.93 -2.09
CA ILE A 233 17.31 3.99 -1.09
C ILE A 233 17.85 2.74 -1.77
N GLY A 234 19.09 2.37 -1.48
CA GLY A 234 19.69 1.11 -1.89
C GLY A 234 19.93 1.00 -3.40
N SER A 235 20.49 -0.14 -3.81
CA SER A 235 20.90 -0.41 -5.19
C SER A 235 21.28 -1.87 -5.36
N TYR A 236 21.11 -2.42 -6.56
CA TYR A 236 21.65 -3.74 -6.90
C TYR A 236 23.19 -3.73 -7.01
N TYR A 237 23.79 -2.59 -7.33
CA TYR A 237 25.19 -2.50 -7.71
C TYR A 237 26.16 -2.33 -6.55
N SER A 238 27.38 -2.83 -6.76
CA SER A 238 28.42 -2.83 -5.73
C SER A 238 28.87 -1.43 -5.39
N GLY A 239 28.96 -1.12 -4.09
CA GLY A 239 29.32 0.22 -3.58
C GLY A 239 28.12 1.07 -3.20
N ASP A 240 26.97 0.85 -3.86
CA ASP A 240 25.80 1.74 -3.75
C ASP A 240 24.63 1.11 -2.96
N ARG A 241 24.77 -0.16 -2.55
CA ARG A 241 23.68 -0.97 -1.96
C ARG A 241 23.10 -0.46 -0.64
N SER A 242 23.85 0.33 0.11
CA SER A 242 23.39 0.94 1.38
C SER A 242 23.20 2.44 1.26
N LYS A 243 23.39 3.01 0.07
CA LYS A 243 23.32 4.46 -0.12
C LYS A 243 21.89 4.94 -0.06
N VAL A 244 21.73 6.13 0.48
CA VAL A 244 20.45 6.81 0.64
C VAL A 244 20.66 8.27 0.26
N GLU A 245 19.84 8.80 -0.65
CA GLU A 245 19.91 10.19 -1.07
C GLU A 245 18.51 10.82 -1.04
N LEU A 246 18.42 12.03 -0.50
CA LEU A 246 17.18 12.82 -0.45
C LEU A 246 17.26 13.96 -1.47
N LEU A 247 16.29 14.05 -2.37
CA LEU A 247 16.13 15.17 -3.28
C LEU A 247 15.48 16.33 -2.53
N SER A 248 16.26 17.35 -2.16
CA SER A 248 15.76 18.54 -1.48
C SER A 248 16.23 19.79 -2.21
N LYS A 249 15.29 20.63 -2.65
CA LYS A 249 15.56 21.86 -3.41
C LYS A 249 16.40 21.60 -4.67
N GLU A 250 15.96 20.65 -5.49
CA GLU A 250 16.62 20.28 -6.75
C GLU A 250 18.03 19.68 -6.60
N ILE A 251 18.43 19.27 -5.40
CA ILE A 251 19.76 18.68 -5.16
C ILE A 251 19.61 17.40 -4.34
N TRP A 252 20.21 16.32 -4.81
CA TRP A 252 20.35 15.08 -4.06
C TRP A 252 21.41 15.22 -2.97
N LYS A 253 21.07 14.82 -1.75
CA LYS A 253 21.97 14.86 -0.60
C LYS A 253 22.01 13.50 0.09
N GLU A 254 23.21 12.97 0.29
CA GLU A 254 23.42 11.73 1.05
C GLU A 254 22.80 11.84 2.45
N GLN A 255 22.09 10.80 2.85
CA GLN A 255 21.50 10.61 4.17
C GLN A 255 22.23 9.50 4.93
N GLU A 256 21.75 9.20 6.14
CA GLU A 256 22.22 8.01 6.86
C GLU A 256 22.04 6.75 6.00
N GLN A 257 23.12 5.98 5.87
CA GLN A 257 23.12 4.76 5.07
C GLN A 257 22.19 3.71 5.64
N HIS A 258 21.56 2.94 4.77
CA HIS A 258 20.72 1.82 5.18
C HIS A 258 21.55 0.80 6.01
N PRO A 259 21.05 0.27 7.13
CA PRO A 259 21.76 -0.71 7.98
C PRO A 259 22.16 -2.03 7.30
N LYS A 260 21.67 -2.25 6.08
CA LYS A 260 21.86 -3.44 5.26
C LYS A 260 22.18 -3.01 3.84
N GLN A 261 22.84 -3.90 3.10
CA GLN A 261 23.08 -3.73 1.67
C GLN A 261 21.89 -4.26 0.89
N MET A 262 20.99 -3.38 0.47
CA MET A 262 19.66 -3.75 -0.01
C MET A 262 19.46 -3.48 -1.50
N ALA A 263 18.79 -4.43 -2.13
CA ALA A 263 18.26 -4.36 -3.48
C ALA A 263 16.97 -5.19 -3.54
N LEU A 264 16.09 -4.91 -4.50
CA LEU A 264 14.89 -5.70 -4.79
C LEU A 264 13.96 -5.82 -3.57
N PHE A 265 13.91 -4.79 -2.73
CA PHE A 265 13.06 -4.75 -1.54
C PHE A 265 11.82 -3.90 -1.82
N GLY A 266 10.77 -4.17 -1.06
CA GLY A 266 9.60 -3.32 -1.04
C GLY A 266 9.79 -2.16 -0.09
N CYS A 267 9.17 -1.02 -0.40
CA CYS A 267 9.16 0.13 0.50
C CYS A 267 7.86 0.92 0.35
N LEU A 268 7.55 1.71 1.37
CA LEU A 268 6.45 2.67 1.31
C LEU A 268 6.63 3.78 2.36
N THR A 269 5.82 4.82 2.23
CA THR A 269 5.72 5.90 3.21
C THR A 269 4.47 5.74 4.06
N ILE A 270 4.61 5.84 5.38
CA ILE A 270 3.50 5.90 6.33
C ILE A 270 3.34 7.35 6.78
N GLY A 271 2.17 7.93 6.50
CA GLY A 271 1.97 9.38 6.63
C GLY A 271 2.91 10.11 5.68
N ASP A 272 3.68 11.07 6.20
CA ASP A 272 4.68 11.81 5.42
C ASP A 272 6.10 11.71 5.99
N GLU A 273 6.29 11.13 7.18
CA GLU A 273 7.55 11.26 7.95
C GLU A 273 8.30 9.96 8.16
N LYS A 274 7.72 8.82 7.73
CA LYS A 274 8.27 7.49 8.01
C LYS A 274 8.29 6.67 6.74
N VAL A 275 9.48 6.22 6.34
CA VAL A 275 9.65 5.27 5.24
C VAL A 275 9.98 3.90 5.79
N ILE A 276 9.23 2.89 5.39
CA ILE A 276 9.46 1.50 5.75
C ILE A 276 10.15 0.80 4.59
N THR A 277 11.17 0.00 4.87
CA THR A 277 11.77 -0.95 3.93
C THR A 277 11.52 -2.38 4.43
N ILE A 278 11.16 -3.29 3.51
CA ILE A 278 10.73 -4.65 3.85
C ILE A 278 11.46 -5.66 2.95
N GLY A 279 12.16 -6.60 3.58
CA GLY A 279 12.81 -7.71 2.90
C GLY A 279 13.98 -7.25 2.01
N GLY A 280 14.02 -7.78 0.80
CA GLY A 280 15.07 -7.53 -0.19
C GLY A 280 16.05 -8.67 -0.37
N PHE A 281 17.08 -8.41 -1.15
CA PHE A 281 18.06 -9.40 -1.56
C PHE A 281 19.48 -8.97 -1.24
N ASN A 282 20.20 -9.80 -0.49
CA ASN A 282 21.63 -9.66 -0.30
C ASN A 282 22.37 -10.24 -1.49
N VAL A 283 22.81 -9.38 -2.39
CA VAL A 283 23.56 -9.76 -3.60
C VAL A 283 24.91 -10.43 -3.26
N ILE A 284 25.52 -10.13 -2.10
CA ILE A 284 26.81 -10.71 -1.70
C ILE A 284 26.64 -12.15 -1.22
N THR A 285 25.67 -12.39 -0.35
CA THR A 285 25.44 -13.74 0.22
C THR A 285 24.48 -14.58 -0.61
N ASN A 286 23.87 -13.99 -1.65
CA ASN A 286 22.86 -14.60 -2.51
C ASN A 286 21.66 -15.12 -1.71
N LYS A 287 21.20 -14.33 -0.72
CA LYS A 287 20.12 -14.67 0.20
C LYS A 287 19.10 -13.55 0.32
N PRO A 288 17.80 -13.88 0.38
CA PRO A 288 16.77 -12.90 0.73
C PRO A 288 16.90 -12.42 2.19
N TYR A 289 16.40 -11.23 2.45
CA TYR A 289 16.24 -10.66 3.79
C TYR A 289 14.81 -10.83 4.28
N ASP A 290 14.66 -10.93 5.60
CA ASP A 290 13.38 -10.81 6.32
C ASP A 290 13.29 -9.49 7.09
N ASP A 291 14.37 -8.71 7.16
CA ASP A 291 14.43 -7.54 8.03
C ASP A 291 13.45 -6.44 7.56
N ILE A 292 12.83 -5.77 8.53
CA ILE A 292 12.00 -4.58 8.32
C ILE A 292 12.67 -3.41 9.04
N PHE A 293 12.92 -2.32 8.33
CA PHE A 293 13.50 -1.09 8.89
C PHE A 293 12.59 0.11 8.67
N ALA A 294 12.66 1.06 9.60
CA ALA A 294 12.00 2.35 9.49
C ALA A 294 13.07 3.45 9.42
N PHE A 295 12.90 4.38 8.48
CA PHE A 295 13.62 5.63 8.39
C PHE A 295 12.71 6.78 8.79
N GLU A 296 13.10 7.50 9.83
CA GLU A 296 12.34 8.59 10.43
C GLU A 296 13.32 9.52 11.14
N ASN A 297 13.09 10.83 11.07
CA ASN A 297 13.99 11.83 11.67
C ASN A 297 15.46 11.66 11.23
N SER A 298 15.66 11.34 9.95
CA SER A 298 16.98 11.13 9.34
C SER A 298 17.78 9.95 9.91
N SER A 299 17.15 9.02 10.63
CA SER A 299 17.82 7.85 11.18
C SER A 299 17.07 6.54 10.97
N TRP A 300 17.84 5.45 10.97
CA TRP A 300 17.32 4.11 10.78
C TRP A 300 17.10 3.40 12.11
N ARG A 301 16.00 2.65 12.21
CA ARG A 301 15.76 1.68 13.28
C ARG A 301 15.22 0.38 12.74
N SER A 302 15.52 -0.72 13.43
CA SER A 302 14.84 -2.00 13.17
C SER A 302 13.40 -1.87 13.62
N ALA A 303 12.46 -2.24 12.75
CA ALA A 303 11.02 -2.20 13.02
C ALA A 303 10.39 -3.60 13.12
N GLY A 304 11.04 -4.65 12.61
CA GLY A 304 10.52 -6.01 12.72
C GLY A 304 11.14 -6.98 11.74
N LYS A 305 10.45 -8.11 11.52
CA LYS A 305 10.83 -9.13 10.53
C LYS A 305 9.60 -9.71 9.82
N LEU A 306 9.77 -10.05 8.55
CA LEU A 306 8.89 -10.96 7.82
C LEU A 306 8.99 -12.38 8.40
N LEU A 307 7.91 -13.16 8.26
CA LEU A 307 7.93 -14.60 8.54
C LEU A 307 8.77 -15.33 7.48
N THR A 308 8.73 -14.84 6.24
CA THR A 308 9.44 -15.41 5.10
C THR A 308 10.42 -14.42 4.50
N PRO A 309 11.74 -14.70 4.50
CA PRO A 309 12.70 -13.88 3.79
C PRO A 309 12.38 -13.80 2.29
N GLN A 310 12.28 -12.59 1.72
CA GLN A 310 11.84 -12.38 0.33
C GLN A 310 12.40 -11.11 -0.33
N PHE A 311 12.32 -11.02 -1.65
CA PHE A 311 12.62 -9.88 -2.52
C PHE A 311 11.60 -9.78 -3.67
N TYR A 312 11.61 -8.73 -4.49
CA TYR A 312 10.54 -8.45 -5.47
C TYR A 312 9.14 -8.37 -4.86
N SER A 313 9.05 -7.84 -3.63
CA SER A 313 7.78 -7.56 -2.98
C SER A 313 7.26 -6.18 -3.38
N THR A 314 5.94 -6.06 -3.34
CA THR A 314 5.25 -4.79 -3.36
C THR A 314 4.54 -4.63 -2.03
N VAL A 315 4.67 -3.45 -1.44
CA VAL A 315 4.15 -3.19 -0.10
C VAL A 315 3.10 -2.09 -0.20
N TYR A 316 2.02 -2.28 0.53
CA TYR A 316 0.90 -1.37 0.58
C TYR A 316 0.50 -1.12 2.03
N ALA A 317 0.01 0.08 2.34
CA ALA A 317 -0.55 0.41 3.66
C ALA A 317 -2.06 0.60 3.55
N PHE A 318 -2.81 0.03 4.48
CA PHE A 318 -4.25 0.21 4.56
C PHE A 318 -4.71 0.06 6.01
N GLY A 319 -5.52 1.00 6.51
CA GLY A 319 -6.10 0.92 7.85
C GLY A 319 -5.08 0.82 9.01
N GLY A 320 -3.88 1.39 8.84
CA GLY A 320 -2.80 1.28 9.84
C GLY A 320 -2.00 -0.02 9.79
N GLU A 321 -2.38 -0.95 8.92
CA GLU A 321 -1.68 -2.21 8.67
C GLU A 321 -0.81 -2.09 7.40
N LEU A 322 0.23 -2.92 7.32
CA LEU A 322 1.03 -3.08 6.11
C LEU A 322 0.79 -4.45 5.50
N PHE A 323 0.71 -4.49 4.18
CA PHE A 323 0.56 -5.70 3.40
C PHE A 323 1.77 -5.84 2.50
N SER A 324 2.52 -6.93 2.67
CA SER A 324 3.66 -7.26 1.83
C SER A 324 3.30 -8.41 0.91
N VAL A 325 3.05 -8.11 -0.37
CA VAL A 325 2.77 -9.11 -1.42
C VAL A 325 4.11 -9.60 -1.98
N LEU A 326 4.47 -10.82 -1.61
CA LEU A 326 5.79 -11.39 -1.83
C LEU A 326 5.95 -11.99 -3.24
N GLY A 327 6.95 -11.53 -4.00
CA GLY A 327 7.29 -12.05 -5.34
C GLY A 327 8.65 -12.77 -5.42
N GLY A 328 9.07 -13.26 -6.58
CA GLY A 328 10.45 -13.76 -6.79
C GLY A 328 10.75 -15.19 -6.31
N LYS A 329 10.21 -15.63 -5.17
CA LYS A 329 10.50 -16.97 -4.63
C LYS A 329 9.33 -17.60 -3.84
N SER A 330 9.12 -18.90 -4.02
CA SER A 330 8.20 -19.70 -3.19
C SER A 330 8.60 -19.59 -1.70
N PRO A 331 7.64 -19.43 -0.76
CA PRO A 331 6.18 -19.67 -0.87
C PRO A 331 5.25 -18.57 -1.41
N TYR A 332 5.74 -17.43 -1.97
CA TYR A 332 4.88 -16.36 -2.54
C TYR A 332 3.69 -15.99 -1.62
N ASN A 333 3.97 -15.48 -0.42
CA ASN A 333 2.92 -15.13 0.54
C ASN A 333 2.38 -13.71 0.34
N ILE A 334 1.20 -13.44 0.88
CA ILE A 334 0.83 -12.11 1.34
C ILE A 334 0.97 -12.14 2.86
N GLU A 335 1.85 -11.30 3.39
CA GLU A 335 2.04 -11.12 4.83
C GLU A 335 1.37 -9.81 5.27
N ARG A 336 0.47 -9.88 6.25
CA ARG A 336 -0.15 -8.73 6.92
C ARG A 336 0.63 -8.43 8.20
N LEU A 337 1.06 -7.19 8.34
CA LEU A 337 1.87 -6.69 9.44
C LEU A 337 1.07 -5.64 10.20
N GLU A 338 0.82 -5.92 11.47
CA GLU A 338 0.25 -4.93 12.39
C GLU A 338 1.38 -4.13 13.02
N MET A 339 1.22 -2.80 13.04
CA MET A 339 2.24 -1.87 13.50
C MET A 339 1.78 -1.17 14.78
N ASP A 340 2.65 -1.13 15.79
CA ASP A 340 2.42 -0.34 17.00
C ASP A 340 2.30 1.15 16.63
N SER A 341 1.19 1.79 16.99
CA SER A 341 0.94 3.19 16.63
C SER A 341 1.89 4.17 17.32
N GLY A 342 2.48 3.81 18.47
CA GLY A 342 3.38 4.67 19.22
C GLY A 342 4.83 4.61 18.75
N ASN A 343 5.38 3.40 18.60
CA ASN A 343 6.78 3.18 18.24
C ASN A 343 6.98 2.72 16.79
N GLY A 344 5.92 2.33 16.07
CA GLY A 344 5.99 1.87 14.68
C GLY A 344 6.83 0.62 14.49
N ASN A 345 6.81 -0.32 15.45
CA ASN A 345 7.35 -1.67 15.29
C ASN A 345 6.23 -2.64 14.93
N VAL A 346 6.60 -3.73 14.25
CA VAL A 346 5.70 -4.85 13.97
C VAL A 346 5.33 -5.53 15.28
N THR A 347 4.03 -5.59 15.58
CA THR A 347 3.45 -6.28 16.74
C THR A 347 2.95 -7.67 16.38
N GLU A 348 2.36 -7.81 15.19
CA GLU A 348 1.86 -9.07 14.65
C GLU A 348 2.26 -9.21 13.18
N ASN A 349 2.54 -10.45 12.76
CA ASN A 349 2.76 -10.79 11.36
C ASN A 349 2.06 -12.11 11.05
N THR A 350 1.16 -12.09 10.07
CA THR A 350 0.37 -13.24 9.67
C THR A 350 0.40 -13.43 8.15
N VAL A 351 0.63 -14.67 7.69
CA VAL A 351 0.43 -15.05 6.29
C VAL A 351 -1.06 -15.17 6.04
N ILE A 352 -1.61 -14.32 5.18
CA ILE A 352 -3.05 -14.29 4.87
C ILE A 352 -3.39 -15.01 3.56
N TYR A 353 -2.43 -15.19 2.66
CA TYR A 353 -2.62 -15.90 1.38
C TYR A 353 -1.29 -16.37 0.79
N SER A 354 -1.26 -17.44 -0.01
CA SER A 354 -0.01 -17.99 -0.59
C SER A 354 -0.15 -18.76 -1.91
N ASP A 355 -1.35 -18.82 -2.51
CA ASP A 355 -1.58 -19.60 -3.73
C ASP A 355 -1.44 -18.77 -5.00
N PHE A 356 -0.28 -18.14 -5.20
CA PHE A 356 0.03 -17.39 -6.41
C PHE A 356 1.51 -17.46 -6.77
N ARG A 357 1.87 -16.91 -7.92
CA ARG A 357 3.27 -16.79 -8.35
C ARG A 357 3.44 -15.57 -9.23
N LEU A 358 4.15 -14.57 -8.71
CA LEU A 358 4.40 -13.28 -9.35
C LEU A 358 5.82 -12.78 -9.06
N ASP A 359 6.31 -11.86 -9.90
CA ASP A 359 7.52 -11.08 -9.66
C ASP A 359 7.16 -9.59 -9.67
N ALA A 360 7.41 -8.88 -8.57
CA ALA A 360 7.07 -7.44 -8.40
C ALA A 360 5.60 -7.14 -8.80
N PRO A 361 4.62 -7.72 -8.07
CA PRO A 361 3.21 -7.58 -8.40
C PRO A 361 2.74 -6.12 -8.31
N ILE A 362 1.79 -5.73 -9.15
CA ILE A 362 1.07 -4.47 -8.98
C ILE A 362 -0.01 -4.71 -7.92
N VAL A 363 -0.09 -3.81 -6.93
CA VAL A 363 -1.05 -3.92 -5.83
C VAL A 363 -1.63 -2.54 -5.56
N PHE A 364 -2.96 -2.45 -5.54
CA PHE A 364 -3.68 -1.24 -5.15
C PHE A 364 -5.06 -1.60 -4.62
N TYR A 365 -5.61 -0.72 -3.81
CA TYR A 365 -6.95 -0.85 -3.26
C TYR A 365 -8.02 -0.66 -4.35
N VAL A 366 -9.08 -1.46 -4.29
CA VAL A 366 -10.22 -1.38 -5.21
C VAL A 366 -11.54 -1.70 -4.53
N ASP A 367 -12.63 -1.20 -5.08
CA ASP A 367 -13.96 -1.73 -4.80
C ASP A 367 -14.13 -3.13 -5.41
N LEU A 368 -15.03 -3.94 -4.84
CA LEU A 368 -15.25 -5.33 -5.26
C LEU A 368 -15.67 -5.46 -6.73
N ASP A 369 -16.47 -4.52 -7.22
CA ASP A 369 -17.00 -4.48 -8.58
C ASP A 369 -15.95 -4.05 -9.62
N PHE A 370 -14.77 -3.60 -9.18
CA PHE A 370 -13.68 -3.28 -10.08
C PHE A 370 -13.30 -4.50 -10.92
N CYS A 371 -13.53 -4.38 -12.22
CA CYS A 371 -13.33 -5.45 -13.19
C CYS A 371 -14.14 -6.73 -12.95
N ALA A 372 -15.30 -6.62 -12.32
CA ALA A 372 -16.27 -7.70 -12.28
C ALA A 372 -16.70 -8.14 -13.69
N ASN A 373 -16.84 -9.46 -13.86
CA ASN A 373 -17.28 -10.09 -15.10
C ASN A 373 -18.78 -10.01 -15.32
#